data_AF-A0A1D3LKG8-F1
#
_entry.id   AF-A0A1D3LKG8-F1
#
_cell.length_a   1.000
_cell.length_b   1.000
_cell.length_c   1.000
_cell.angle_alpha   90.00
_cell.angle_beta   90.00
_cell.angle_gamma   90.00
#
_symmetry.space_group_name_H-M   'P 1'
#
loop_
_entity.id
_entity.type
_entity.pdbx_description
1 polymer ?
#
loop_
_entity_poly.entity_id
_entity_poly.type
_entity_poly.pdbx_seq_one_letter_code
_entity_poly.pdbx_strand_id
1 'polypeptide(L)'
;MVRKLFFWFLSILALKNVCSQNNAACQRDYSQNCAEGWGKLSSTEECVSPLSYKGPCPRFLKFEKDIKKKKLLENHCSIHWPCMNECEKDYSLQCPEKWGLEDDKNCHPLGTYEGTCLLIQDFSNFTNDQKEIWSNKCATTWPCKKTCVKDYSKQCPQGWVKDTDGTCYAQKNYVGPCLSRASLINFDEDMKVAFEKLCIVNYPCLRNCKMDQTDPCPKNWILKSNYLGNPESCLPPDNYSGHCGEQTKFIGIDENLKESMEYECGIKWSCVDEHSTFINYEEFCPENWTKNGPHCIAPLDYFGPCSKKKIFEGFTSDIKKAYAEECDSEWPSSSKLAPNTFPRIQTLRKRKYNFGAVEPITGQIVSSPVI
;
A
#
# COMPACT_ATOMS: atom_id res chain seq x y z
N MET A 1 -20.90 -43.94 55.77
CA MET A 1 -19.60 -43.50 55.23
C MET A 1 -19.82 -42.94 53.85
N VAL A 2 -19.63 -41.62 53.71
CA VAL A 2 -19.85 -40.84 52.50
C VAL A 2 -18.72 -41.08 51.51
N ARG A 3 -19.01 -41.44 50.25
CA ARG A 3 -18.01 -41.39 49.17
C ARG A 3 -18.63 -40.75 47.93
N LYS A 4 -18.19 -39.52 47.68
CA LYS A 4 -18.54 -38.66 46.54
C LYS A 4 -18.18 -39.34 45.21
N LEU A 5 -19.09 -39.29 44.25
CA LEU A 5 -18.83 -39.52 42.82
C LEU A 5 -19.41 -38.34 42.05
N PHE A 6 -18.56 -37.34 41.80
CA PHE A 6 -18.77 -36.30 40.80
C PHE A 6 -18.16 -36.83 39.50
N PHE A 7 -18.99 -37.16 38.51
CA PHE A 7 -18.54 -37.46 37.16
C PHE A 7 -18.75 -36.24 36.26
N TRP A 8 -17.71 -35.95 35.50
CA TRP A 8 -17.47 -34.77 34.70
C TRP A 8 -18.49 -34.54 33.59
N PHE A 9 -18.94 -33.29 33.46
CA PHE A 9 -19.22 -32.67 32.17
C PHE A 9 -18.49 -31.32 32.15
N LEU A 10 -17.29 -31.31 31.56
CA LEU A 10 -16.56 -30.09 31.23
C LEU A 10 -16.50 -30.01 29.70
N SER A 11 -17.45 -29.25 29.15
CA SER A 11 -17.38 -28.72 27.79
C SER A 11 -16.22 -27.72 27.75
N ILE A 12 -15.07 -28.14 27.24
CA ILE A 12 -13.96 -27.22 26.97
C ILE A 12 -14.22 -26.57 25.61
N LEU A 13 -14.82 -25.38 25.65
CA LEU A 13 -14.65 -24.37 24.61
C LEU A 13 -13.18 -23.99 24.59
N ALA A 14 -12.46 -24.47 23.57
CA ALA A 14 -11.10 -24.03 23.27
C ALA A 14 -11.13 -22.56 22.81
N LEU A 15 -11.00 -21.64 23.76
CA LEU A 15 -10.56 -20.28 23.50
C LEU A 15 -9.09 -20.33 23.09
N LYS A 16 -8.82 -20.04 21.81
CA LYS A 16 -7.48 -19.72 21.29
C LYS A 16 -6.97 -18.48 22.03
N ASN A 17 -6.16 -18.69 23.07
CA ASN A 17 -5.33 -17.65 23.64
C ASN A 17 -3.99 -17.70 22.91
N VAL A 18 -3.86 -16.91 21.85
CA VAL A 18 -2.55 -16.55 21.29
C VAL A 18 -1.93 -15.56 22.28
N CYS A 19 -1.24 -16.09 23.29
CA CYS A 19 -0.31 -15.29 24.07
C CYS A 19 0.96 -15.13 23.23
N SER A 20 1.12 -13.97 22.60
CA SER A 20 2.42 -13.53 22.08
C SER A 20 3.35 -13.27 23.28
N GLN A 21 4.05 -14.33 23.70
CA GLN A 21 5.23 -14.22 24.54
C GLN A 21 6.44 -14.46 23.64
N ASN A 22 7.04 -13.39 23.11
CA ASN A 22 8.46 -13.33 22.72
C ASN A 22 8.90 -11.89 22.40
N ASN A 23 8.57 -10.93 23.26
CA ASN A 23 8.90 -9.50 23.07
C ASN A 23 10.32 -9.09 23.52
N ALA A 24 11.31 -9.99 23.46
CA ALA A 24 12.69 -9.66 23.87
C ALA A 24 13.72 -9.64 22.71
N ALA A 25 13.33 -9.90 21.46
CA ALA A 25 14.30 -10.26 20.41
C ALA A 25 14.21 -9.44 19.11
N CYS A 26 13.77 -8.17 19.15
CA CYS A 26 13.79 -7.32 17.94
C CYS A 26 14.40 -5.94 18.21
N GLN A 27 15.04 -5.37 17.19
CA GLN A 27 15.46 -3.98 17.21
C GLN A 27 14.22 -3.08 17.18
N ARG A 28 14.09 -2.19 18.16
CA ARG A 28 12.94 -1.31 18.35
C ARG A 28 12.98 -0.10 17.42
N ASP A 29 11.84 0.24 16.83
CA ASP A 29 11.59 1.45 16.05
C ASP A 29 11.22 2.61 16.97
N TYR A 30 12.24 3.31 17.46
CA TYR A 30 12.04 4.53 18.25
C TYR A 30 11.66 5.75 17.40
N SER A 31 11.54 5.63 16.07
CA SER A 31 10.98 6.70 15.23
C SER A 31 9.49 6.88 15.47
N GLN A 32 8.78 5.82 15.87
CA GLN A 32 7.36 5.88 16.18
C GLN A 32 7.09 6.74 17.42
N ASN A 33 6.06 7.57 17.33
CA ASN A 33 5.64 8.45 18.43
C ASN A 33 5.04 7.66 19.59
N CYS A 34 4.30 6.59 19.27
CA CYS A 34 3.59 5.76 20.24
C CYS A 34 4.18 4.35 20.31
N ALA A 35 4.06 3.75 21.49
CA ALA A 35 4.39 2.35 21.70
C ALA A 35 3.45 1.44 20.91
N GLU A 36 3.90 0.21 20.67
CA GLU A 36 3.16 -0.81 19.95
C GLU A 36 1.77 -1.04 20.56
N GLY A 37 0.73 -1.00 19.73
CA GLY A 37 -0.66 -1.12 20.16
C GLY A 37 -1.26 0.13 20.83
N TRP A 38 -0.50 1.22 21.00
CA TRP A 38 -1.01 2.51 21.46
C TRP A 38 -1.40 3.39 20.27
N GLY A 39 -2.59 3.99 20.32
CA GLY A 39 -3.11 4.85 19.26
C GLY A 39 -2.58 6.29 19.36
N LYS A 40 -2.32 6.93 18.22
CA LYS A 40 -2.06 8.37 18.15
C LYS A 40 -3.38 9.13 18.11
N LEU A 41 -3.54 10.17 18.93
CA LEU A 41 -4.70 11.04 18.84
C LEU A 41 -4.44 12.16 17.81
N SER A 42 -5.34 12.34 16.84
CA SER A 42 -5.11 13.13 15.62
C SER A 42 -4.81 14.61 15.88
N SER A 43 -5.25 15.14 17.03
CA SER A 43 -5.19 16.56 17.39
C SER A 43 -4.28 16.88 18.58
N THR A 44 -3.65 15.88 19.20
CA THR A 44 -2.76 16.09 20.36
C THR A 44 -1.44 15.34 20.19
N GLU A 45 -0.37 15.87 20.78
CA GLU A 45 0.92 15.15 20.87
C GLU A 45 0.86 14.06 21.96
N GLU A 46 -0.16 13.20 21.90
CA GLU A 46 -0.44 12.18 22.92
C GLU A 46 -0.79 10.82 22.30
N CYS A 47 -0.39 9.78 23.02
CA CYS A 47 -0.64 8.37 22.74
C CYS A 47 -1.66 7.83 23.75
N VAL A 48 -2.66 7.10 23.25
CA VAL A 48 -3.69 6.45 24.06
C VAL A 48 -3.47 4.94 24.14
N SER A 49 -3.45 4.40 25.34
CA SER A 49 -3.27 2.97 25.58
C SER A 49 -4.49 2.17 25.10
N PRO A 50 -4.32 0.90 24.69
CA PRO A 50 -5.45 0.02 24.46
C PRO A 50 -6.18 -0.27 25.78
N LEU A 51 -7.46 -0.68 25.71
CA LEU A 51 -8.25 -1.04 26.90
C LEU A 51 -7.68 -2.27 27.65
N SER A 52 -6.87 -3.07 26.96
CA SER A 52 -6.17 -4.23 27.51
C SER A 52 -4.92 -3.87 28.32
N TYR A 53 -4.44 -2.62 28.25
CA TYR A 53 -3.24 -2.22 28.97
C TYR A 53 -3.50 -2.14 30.48
N LYS A 54 -2.75 -2.94 31.24
CA LYS A 54 -2.81 -3.01 32.71
C LYS A 54 -1.47 -2.62 33.36
N GLY A 55 -0.61 -1.93 32.62
CA GLY A 55 0.69 -1.50 33.13
C GLY A 55 0.61 -0.29 34.06
N PRO A 56 1.75 0.12 34.63
CA PRO A 56 1.81 1.12 35.70
C PRO A 56 1.68 2.57 35.23
N CYS A 57 1.68 2.81 33.91
CA CYS A 57 1.58 4.16 33.36
C CYS A 57 0.12 4.57 33.06
N PRO A 58 -0.17 5.88 32.98
CA PRO A 58 -1.51 6.36 32.66
C PRO A 58 -1.92 5.97 31.23
N ARG A 59 -3.23 5.96 30.99
CA ARG A 59 -3.83 5.69 29.68
C ARG A 59 -3.40 6.67 28.58
N PHE A 60 -2.98 7.87 28.96
CA PHE A 60 -2.51 8.90 28.04
C PHE A 60 -1.06 9.24 28.34
N LEU A 61 -0.20 9.15 27.33
CA LEU A 61 1.21 9.53 27.41
C LEU A 61 1.53 10.58 26.34
N LYS A 62 2.31 11.60 26.69
CA LYS A 62 2.79 12.58 25.69
C LYS A 62 3.84 11.96 24.78
N PHE A 63 3.98 12.50 23.57
CA PHE A 63 5.06 12.11 22.68
C PHE A 63 6.40 12.37 23.35
N GLU A 64 7.22 11.34 23.38
CA GLU A 64 8.62 11.45 23.72
C GLU A 64 9.42 11.45 22.42
N LYS A 65 10.43 12.31 22.32
CA LYS A 65 11.32 12.40 21.14
C LYS A 65 12.71 11.87 21.46
N ASP A 66 13.09 11.85 22.74
CA ASP A 66 14.38 11.33 23.19
C ASP A 66 14.36 9.80 23.30
N ILE A 67 15.21 9.14 22.51
CA ILE A 67 15.36 7.67 22.48
C ILE A 67 15.73 7.12 23.87
N LYS A 68 16.55 7.81 24.67
CA LYS A 68 16.93 7.34 26.00
C LYS A 68 15.73 7.32 26.94
N LYS A 69 14.86 8.33 26.85
CA LYS A 69 13.64 8.40 27.64
C LYS A 69 12.60 7.38 27.18
N LYS A 70 12.50 7.11 25.87
CA LYS A 70 11.69 6.00 25.34
C LYS A 70 12.11 4.66 25.93
N LYS A 71 13.41 4.37 25.97
CA LYS A 71 13.95 3.14 26.61
C LYS A 71 13.61 3.03 28.10
N LEU A 72 13.65 4.15 28.83
CA LEU A 72 13.22 4.17 30.23
C LEU A 72 11.73 3.90 30.37
N LEU A 73 10.90 4.47 29.48
CA LEU A 73 9.46 4.23 29.42
C LEU A 73 9.12 2.77 29.11
N GLU A 74 9.88 2.08 28.25
CA GLU A 74 9.64 0.65 27.97
C GLU A 74 9.66 -0.17 29.25
N ASN A 75 10.73 -0.02 30.03
CA ASN A 75 10.91 -0.74 31.28
C ASN A 75 9.91 -0.26 32.35
N HIS A 76 9.75 1.05 32.51
CA HIS A 76 8.92 1.62 33.57
C HIS A 76 7.43 1.35 33.33
N CYS A 77 6.95 1.48 32.09
CA CYS A 77 5.55 1.32 31.73
C CYS A 77 5.20 -0.11 31.28
N SER A 78 6.18 -1.02 31.16
CA SER A 78 5.97 -2.34 30.56
C SER A 78 5.32 -2.25 29.17
N ILE A 79 5.81 -1.31 28.37
CA ILE A 79 5.40 -1.09 26.97
C ILE A 79 6.60 -1.35 26.07
N HIS A 80 6.35 -1.52 24.78
CA HIS A 80 7.41 -1.75 23.81
C HIS A 80 7.18 -0.86 22.60
N TRP A 81 8.24 -0.33 22.01
CA TRP A 81 8.12 0.30 20.70
C TRP A 81 7.99 -0.77 19.61
N PRO A 82 7.31 -0.47 18.49
CA PRO A 82 7.19 -1.39 17.37
C PRO A 82 8.56 -1.89 16.92
N CYS A 83 8.66 -3.11 16.39
CA CYS A 83 9.92 -3.58 15.82
C CYS A 83 10.25 -2.81 14.53
N MET A 84 11.53 -2.50 14.28
CA MET A 84 12.01 -1.77 13.08
C MET A 84 11.73 -2.50 11.77
N ASN A 85 11.46 -3.81 11.80
CA ASN A 85 11.37 -4.63 10.60
C ASN A 85 10.21 -5.61 10.66
N GLU A 86 8.98 -5.12 10.58
CA GLU A 86 7.86 -5.88 9.99
C GLU A 86 7.87 -5.72 8.47
N CYS A 87 9.03 -5.94 7.85
CA CYS A 87 9.10 -6.06 6.39
C CYS A 87 8.74 -7.49 6.01
N GLU A 88 8.05 -7.66 4.87
CA GLU A 88 7.89 -8.99 4.28
C GLU A 88 9.29 -9.56 3.97
N LYS A 89 9.65 -10.67 4.59
CA LYS A 89 10.97 -11.27 4.46
C LYS A 89 11.15 -11.92 3.09
N ASP A 90 12.34 -11.77 2.52
CA ASP A 90 12.72 -12.41 1.28
C ASP A 90 13.31 -13.80 1.54
N TYR A 91 12.43 -14.76 1.81
CA TYR A 91 12.83 -16.16 1.96
C TYR A 91 13.31 -16.81 0.64
N SER A 92 13.25 -16.09 -0.49
CA SER A 92 13.88 -16.57 -1.73
C SER A 92 15.41 -16.52 -1.65
N LEU A 93 15.96 -15.67 -0.78
CA LEU A 93 17.39 -15.64 -0.50
C LEU A 93 17.82 -16.86 0.31
N GLN A 94 18.97 -17.41 -0.08
CA GLN A 94 19.49 -18.64 0.50
C GLN A 94 19.91 -18.45 1.96
N CYS A 95 20.65 -17.38 2.26
CA CYS A 95 21.19 -17.11 3.58
C CYS A 95 20.47 -15.95 4.29
N PRO A 96 20.34 -16.02 5.62
CA PRO A 96 19.87 -14.89 6.42
C PRO A 96 20.90 -13.75 6.48
N GLU A 97 20.51 -12.59 7.00
CA GLU A 97 21.42 -11.45 7.19
C GLU A 97 22.61 -11.84 8.08
N LYS A 98 23.78 -11.25 7.77
CA LYS A 98 25.05 -11.55 8.45
C LYS A 98 25.52 -13.00 8.30
N TRP A 99 24.98 -13.73 7.34
CA TRP A 99 25.47 -15.05 6.92
C TRP A 99 25.88 -14.98 5.44
N GLY A 100 26.98 -15.63 5.09
CA GLY A 100 27.54 -15.71 3.74
C GLY A 100 27.37 -17.11 3.13
N LEU A 101 27.40 -17.20 1.80
CA LEU A 101 27.49 -18.49 1.13
C LEU A 101 28.93 -19.01 1.22
N GLU A 102 29.08 -20.22 1.73
CA GLU A 102 30.36 -20.93 1.72
C GLU A 102 30.55 -21.70 0.41
N ASP A 103 29.47 -22.33 -0.06
CA ASP A 103 29.35 -23.02 -1.35
C ASP A 103 27.96 -22.73 -1.98
N ASP A 104 27.57 -23.44 -3.04
CA ASP A 104 26.28 -23.25 -3.76
C ASP A 104 25.00 -23.43 -2.91
N LYS A 105 25.10 -24.03 -1.71
CA LYS A 105 23.95 -24.38 -0.85
C LYS A 105 24.12 -24.05 0.64
N ASN A 106 25.37 -23.89 1.08
CA ASN A 106 25.71 -23.82 2.49
C ASN A 106 25.91 -22.38 2.92
N CYS A 107 25.26 -21.98 4.01
CA CYS A 107 25.40 -20.67 4.62
C CYS A 107 26.25 -20.75 5.88
N HIS A 108 27.23 -19.88 6.03
CA HIS A 108 28.07 -19.75 7.21
C HIS A 108 27.90 -18.37 7.87
N PRO A 109 28.03 -18.26 9.19
CA PRO A 109 27.94 -16.97 9.88
C PRO A 109 29.15 -16.09 9.54
N LEU A 110 28.92 -14.81 9.29
CA LEU A 110 29.97 -13.81 9.07
C LEU A 110 30.50 -13.28 10.41
N GLY A 111 31.69 -12.66 10.41
CA GLY A 111 32.30 -12.11 11.62
C GLY A 111 31.50 -10.98 12.31
N THR A 112 30.47 -10.44 11.65
CA THR A 112 29.56 -9.41 12.19
C THR A 112 28.28 -10.00 12.82
N TYR A 113 28.12 -11.31 12.78
CA TYR A 113 26.99 -12.03 13.38
C TYR A 113 27.19 -12.20 14.88
N GLU A 114 26.18 -11.79 15.65
CA GLU A 114 26.21 -11.76 17.13
C GLU A 114 25.27 -12.81 17.76
N GLY A 115 24.68 -13.68 16.95
CA GLY A 115 23.74 -14.69 17.43
C GLY A 115 24.42 -15.99 17.87
N THR A 116 23.61 -16.94 18.33
CA THR A 116 24.09 -18.15 18.99
C THR A 116 24.45 -19.29 18.03
N CYS A 117 24.08 -19.21 16.76
CA CYS A 117 24.23 -20.31 15.80
C CYS A 117 25.52 -20.13 14.99
N LEU A 118 26.58 -20.87 15.34
CA LEU A 118 27.91 -20.71 14.72
C LEU A 118 28.25 -21.74 13.63
N LEU A 119 27.34 -22.69 13.38
CA LEU A 119 27.56 -23.79 12.45
C LEU A 119 27.02 -23.47 11.05
N ILE A 120 27.70 -24.01 10.04
CA ILE A 120 27.28 -23.99 8.64
C ILE A 120 25.92 -24.68 8.48
N GLN A 121 25.02 -24.09 7.71
CA GLN A 121 23.65 -24.59 7.55
C GLN A 121 23.16 -24.48 6.10
N ASP A 122 22.52 -25.54 5.60
CA ASP A 122 21.78 -25.54 4.34
C ASP A 122 20.30 -25.21 4.60
N PHE A 123 19.79 -24.18 3.93
CA PHE A 123 18.40 -23.71 4.01
C PHE A 123 17.56 -24.02 2.76
N SER A 124 18.13 -24.75 1.79
CA SER A 124 17.47 -25.05 0.50
C SER A 124 16.16 -25.83 0.68
N ASN A 125 16.10 -26.69 1.70
CA ASN A 125 14.94 -27.53 2.00
C ASN A 125 14.02 -26.93 3.09
N PHE A 126 14.30 -25.72 3.56
CA PHE A 126 13.49 -25.08 4.59
C PHE A 126 12.30 -24.34 3.96
N THR A 127 11.11 -24.55 4.54
CA THR A 127 9.94 -23.71 4.28
C THR A 127 10.13 -22.31 4.88
N ASN A 128 9.35 -21.34 4.41
CA ASN A 128 9.38 -19.97 4.92
C ASN A 128 9.16 -19.92 6.45
N ASP A 129 8.20 -20.69 6.97
CA ASP A 129 7.93 -20.78 8.41
C ASP A 129 9.12 -21.38 9.18
N GLN A 130 9.80 -22.38 8.62
CA GLN A 130 11.00 -22.96 9.23
C GLN A 130 12.17 -21.99 9.22
N LYS A 131 12.34 -21.20 8.14
CA LYS A 131 13.32 -20.11 8.08
C LYS A 131 13.01 -19.06 9.15
N GLU A 132 11.74 -18.72 9.35
CA GLU A 132 11.34 -17.77 10.39
C GLU A 132 11.60 -18.29 11.81
N ILE A 133 11.24 -19.55 12.10
CA ILE A 133 11.55 -20.19 13.38
C ILE A 133 13.06 -20.23 13.62
N TRP A 134 13.86 -20.52 12.59
CA TRP A 134 15.31 -20.50 12.66
C TRP A 134 15.84 -19.10 12.97
N SER A 135 15.34 -18.08 12.27
CA SER A 135 15.66 -16.68 12.50
C SER A 135 15.50 -16.30 13.96
N ASN A 136 14.34 -16.63 14.54
CA ASN A 136 14.04 -16.37 15.94
C ASN A 136 14.98 -17.15 16.89
N LYS A 137 15.23 -18.43 16.62
CA LYS A 137 16.11 -19.27 17.44
C LYS A 137 17.56 -18.79 17.43
N CYS A 138 18.03 -18.32 16.28
CA CYS A 138 19.42 -17.95 16.05
C CYS A 138 19.66 -16.44 16.17
N ALA A 139 18.68 -15.64 16.59
CA ALA A 139 18.79 -14.18 16.63
C ALA A 139 19.34 -13.60 15.31
N THR A 140 18.83 -14.11 14.19
CA THR A 140 19.14 -13.63 12.84
C THR A 140 17.85 -13.32 12.10
N THR A 141 17.91 -12.57 11.02
CA THR A 141 16.75 -12.17 10.23
C THR A 141 16.99 -12.48 8.77
N TRP A 142 15.98 -12.99 8.05
CA TRP A 142 16.07 -12.97 6.59
C TRP A 142 16.04 -11.52 6.08
N PRO A 143 16.73 -11.22 4.98
CA PRO A 143 16.67 -9.89 4.39
C PRO A 143 15.23 -9.55 4.02
N CYS A 144 14.85 -8.28 4.08
CA CYS A 144 13.55 -7.83 3.58
C CYS A 144 13.44 -8.06 2.06
N LYS A 145 12.24 -8.38 1.56
CA LYS A 145 11.95 -8.27 0.12
C LYS A 145 12.28 -6.86 -0.30
N LYS A 146 13.18 -6.72 -1.26
CA LYS A 146 13.47 -5.43 -1.87
C LYS A 146 12.16 -4.96 -2.51
N THR A 147 11.55 -3.93 -1.94
CA THR A 147 10.30 -3.35 -2.48
C THR A 147 10.48 -2.81 -3.89
N CYS A 148 11.73 -2.48 -4.25
CA CYS A 148 12.16 -2.05 -5.57
C CYS A 148 13.70 -2.01 -5.62
N VAL A 149 14.28 -1.94 -6.81
CA VAL A 149 15.68 -1.52 -6.98
C VAL A 149 15.73 -0.02 -6.69
N LYS A 150 16.62 0.41 -5.79
CA LYS A 150 16.76 1.82 -5.39
C LYS A 150 17.58 2.60 -6.41
N ASP A 151 17.23 3.86 -6.60
CA ASP A 151 17.94 4.82 -7.44
C ASP A 151 18.89 5.66 -6.59
N TYR A 152 20.13 5.17 -6.42
CA TYR A 152 21.19 5.90 -5.73
C TYR A 152 21.88 6.96 -6.60
N SER A 153 21.46 7.16 -7.85
CA SER A 153 21.94 8.29 -8.66
C SER A 153 21.47 9.63 -8.08
N LYS A 154 20.33 9.65 -7.38
CA LYS A 154 19.81 10.84 -6.73
C LYS A 154 20.74 11.30 -5.60
N GLN A 155 20.85 12.61 -5.43
CA GLN A 155 21.78 13.21 -4.46
C GLN A 155 21.29 13.03 -3.02
N CYS A 156 20.00 13.29 -2.79
CA CYS A 156 19.37 13.21 -1.48
C CYS A 156 18.46 11.99 -1.36
N PRO A 157 18.15 11.54 -0.13
CA PRO A 157 17.07 10.59 0.09
C PRO A 157 15.72 11.15 -0.38
N GLN A 158 14.78 10.28 -0.67
CA GLN A 158 13.42 10.64 -1.04
C GLN A 158 12.77 11.52 0.03
N GLY A 159 12.08 12.58 -0.41
CA GLY A 159 11.43 13.55 0.47
C GLY A 159 12.39 14.55 1.14
N TRP A 160 13.71 14.41 0.98
CA TRP A 160 14.67 15.42 1.44
C TRP A 160 14.91 16.44 0.34
N VAL A 161 14.97 17.72 0.71
CA VAL A 161 15.14 18.84 -0.23
C VAL A 161 16.62 19.15 -0.38
N LYS A 162 17.08 19.26 -1.63
CA LYS A 162 18.45 19.63 -1.97
C LYS A 162 18.61 21.14 -2.02
N ASP A 163 19.64 21.67 -1.35
CA ASP A 163 20.06 23.06 -1.47
C ASP A 163 20.94 23.33 -2.70
N THR A 164 21.15 24.61 -2.97
CA THR A 164 22.14 25.14 -3.91
C THR A 164 23.57 24.67 -3.61
N ASP A 165 23.94 24.47 -2.34
CA ASP A 165 25.26 23.98 -1.92
C ASP A 165 25.40 22.45 -2.01
N GLY A 166 24.34 21.74 -2.42
CA GLY A 166 24.28 20.27 -2.50
C GLY A 166 23.99 19.57 -1.18
N THR A 167 23.72 20.32 -0.11
CA THR A 167 23.26 19.78 1.17
C THR A 167 21.81 19.34 1.09
N CYS A 168 21.49 18.22 1.72
CA CYS A 168 20.16 17.66 1.82
C CYS A 168 19.54 18.02 3.17
N TYR A 169 18.30 18.51 3.17
CA TYR A 169 17.52 18.79 4.37
C TYR A 169 16.33 17.87 4.48
N ALA A 170 16.13 17.32 5.67
CA ALA A 170 14.96 16.54 6.01
C ALA A 170 13.76 17.45 6.28
N GLN A 171 12.56 16.91 6.07
CA GLN A 171 11.31 17.57 6.43
C GLN A 171 11.16 17.70 7.96
N LYS A 172 10.29 18.61 8.43
CA LYS A 172 10.08 18.89 9.88
C LYS A 172 9.68 17.67 10.71
N ASN A 173 9.15 16.63 10.06
CA ASN A 173 8.66 15.39 10.67
C ASN A 173 9.67 14.24 10.58
N TYR A 174 10.89 14.46 10.09
CA TYR A 174 11.91 13.41 10.09
C TYR A 174 12.24 13.03 11.53
N VAL A 175 11.90 11.78 11.89
CA VAL A 175 12.22 11.19 13.19
C VAL A 175 13.23 10.07 12.97
N GLY A 176 14.49 10.45 12.77
CA GLY A 176 15.58 9.50 12.64
C GLY A 176 16.75 9.82 13.57
N PRO A 177 17.72 8.90 13.66
CA PRO A 177 18.88 9.04 14.55
C PRO A 177 19.91 10.07 14.03
N CYS A 178 19.79 10.50 12.77
CA CYS A 178 20.69 11.47 12.16
C CYS A 178 20.15 12.91 12.27
N LEU A 179 21.02 13.88 11.99
CA LEU A 179 20.61 15.28 11.87
C LEU A 179 19.72 15.49 10.64
N SER A 180 18.78 16.42 10.71
CA SER A 180 17.90 16.81 9.59
C SER A 180 18.61 17.60 8.48
N ARG A 181 19.95 17.60 8.46
CA ARG A 181 20.81 18.25 7.47
C ARG A 181 22.04 17.39 7.26
N ALA A 182 22.32 17.00 6.02
CA ALA A 182 23.50 16.20 5.67
C ALA A 182 24.03 16.56 4.28
N SER A 183 25.35 16.68 4.14
CA SER A 183 25.99 16.80 2.82
C SER A 183 26.34 15.41 2.31
N LEU A 184 25.77 15.04 1.15
CA LEU A 184 25.90 13.71 0.56
C LEU A 184 26.65 13.73 -0.78
N ILE A 185 27.23 14.87 -1.15
CA ILE A 185 27.79 15.15 -2.48
C ILE A 185 28.88 14.13 -2.88
N ASN A 186 29.69 13.73 -1.91
CA ASN A 186 30.83 12.83 -2.11
C ASN A 186 30.52 11.37 -1.75
N PHE A 187 29.25 11.01 -1.57
CA PHE A 187 28.87 9.65 -1.21
C PHE A 187 28.77 8.80 -2.47
N ASP A 188 29.50 7.68 -2.49
CA ASP A 188 29.28 6.61 -3.45
C ASP A 188 28.02 5.79 -3.10
N GLU A 189 27.70 4.79 -3.92
CA GLU A 189 26.51 3.96 -3.73
C GLU A 189 26.50 3.26 -2.37
N ASP A 190 27.62 2.65 -1.97
CA ASP A 190 27.72 1.92 -0.71
C ASP A 190 27.58 2.85 0.51
N MET A 191 28.14 4.06 0.42
CA MET A 191 27.95 5.11 1.42
C MET A 191 26.48 5.56 1.51
N LYS A 192 25.78 5.67 0.37
CA LYS A 192 24.33 6.00 0.37
C LYS A 192 23.49 4.86 0.93
N VAL A 193 23.81 3.60 0.65
CA VAL A 193 23.17 2.43 1.26
C VAL A 193 23.38 2.43 2.78
N ALA A 194 24.61 2.71 3.23
CA ALA A 194 24.91 2.82 4.66
C ALA A 194 24.14 3.98 5.31
N PHE A 195 24.08 5.14 4.65
CA PHE A 195 23.32 6.31 5.12
C PHE A 195 21.82 6.01 5.21
N GLU A 196 21.24 5.36 4.20
CA GLU A 196 19.84 4.92 4.18
C GLU A 196 19.49 4.13 5.44
N LYS A 197 20.32 3.11 5.74
CA LYS A 197 20.13 2.23 6.90
C LYS A 197 20.39 2.93 8.24
N LEU A 198 21.48 3.69 8.36
CA LEU A 198 21.88 4.34 9.61
C LEU A 198 20.92 5.45 9.99
N CYS A 199 20.48 6.24 9.01
CA CYS A 199 19.62 7.40 9.23
C CYS A 199 18.13 7.08 9.10
N ILE A 200 17.75 5.83 8.77
CA ILE A 200 16.35 5.43 8.60
C ILE A 200 15.66 6.36 7.59
N VAL A 201 16.35 6.60 6.48
CA VAL A 201 15.81 7.35 5.33
C VAL A 201 15.58 6.36 4.19
N ASN A 202 14.93 6.78 3.11
CA ASN A 202 14.73 5.93 1.95
C ASN A 202 15.25 6.62 0.70
N TYR A 203 15.93 5.89 -0.19
CA TYR A 203 16.14 6.36 -1.55
C TYR A 203 14.93 6.02 -2.44
N PRO A 204 14.67 6.81 -3.49
CA PRO A 204 13.59 6.53 -4.43
C PRO A 204 13.84 5.21 -5.16
N CYS A 205 12.77 4.59 -5.63
CA CYS A 205 12.86 3.41 -6.48
C CYS A 205 13.25 3.82 -7.90
N LEU A 206 14.03 2.98 -8.59
CA LEU A 206 14.09 3.01 -10.04
C LEU A 206 12.69 2.74 -10.59
N ARG A 207 12.23 3.63 -11.45
CA ARG A 207 10.95 3.50 -12.12
C ARG A 207 11.10 2.54 -13.29
N ASN A 208 10.30 1.47 -13.27
CA ASN A 208 10.29 0.44 -14.32
C ASN A 208 9.11 0.59 -15.30
N CYS A 209 8.33 1.67 -15.19
CA CYS A 209 7.13 1.90 -15.99
C CYS A 209 7.11 3.32 -16.57
N LYS A 210 6.40 3.54 -17.67
CA LYS A 210 6.15 4.91 -18.16
C LYS A 210 5.03 5.56 -17.35
N MET A 211 5.23 6.81 -16.92
CA MET A 211 4.21 7.57 -16.18
C MET A 211 2.99 7.84 -17.07
N ASP A 212 1.81 7.70 -16.48
CA ASP A 212 0.58 8.14 -17.12
C ASP A 212 0.51 9.67 -17.15
N GLN A 213 0.38 10.20 -18.36
CA GLN A 213 0.26 11.63 -18.59
C GLN A 213 -1.19 12.12 -18.54
N THR A 214 -2.16 11.20 -18.59
CA THR A 214 -3.59 11.50 -18.52
C THR A 214 -4.05 11.79 -17.11
N ASP A 215 -3.47 11.13 -16.11
CA ASP A 215 -3.79 11.36 -14.71
C ASP A 215 -3.13 12.66 -14.20
N PRO A 216 -3.92 13.66 -13.74
CA PRO A 216 -3.40 14.93 -13.26
C PRO A 216 -2.91 14.84 -11.80
N CYS A 217 -3.36 13.84 -11.04
CA CYS A 217 -3.03 13.68 -9.63
C CYS A 217 -2.11 12.48 -9.37
N PRO A 218 -1.32 12.53 -8.28
CA PRO A 218 -0.53 11.39 -7.86
C PRO A 218 -1.42 10.18 -7.50
N LYS A 219 -0.86 8.98 -7.56
CA LYS A 219 -1.55 7.74 -7.22
C LYS A 219 -2.10 7.82 -5.79
N ASN A 220 -3.38 7.46 -5.63
CA ASN A 220 -4.15 7.51 -4.38
C ASN A 220 -4.38 8.93 -3.81
N TRP A 221 -4.20 9.98 -4.62
CA TRP A 221 -4.63 11.33 -4.28
C TRP A 221 -5.96 11.63 -4.96
N ILE A 222 -6.84 12.33 -4.26
CA ILE A 222 -8.19 12.64 -4.75
C ILE A 222 -8.11 13.87 -5.65
N LEU A 223 -8.63 13.77 -6.87
CA LEU A 223 -8.75 14.93 -7.77
C LEU A 223 -9.96 15.78 -7.37
N LYS A 224 -9.69 17.02 -6.91
CA LYS A 224 -10.72 18.02 -6.68
C LYS A 224 -11.01 18.76 -7.99
N SER A 225 -12.28 18.88 -8.32
CA SER A 225 -12.74 19.66 -9.47
C SER A 225 -13.64 20.82 -9.05
N ASN A 226 -13.70 21.85 -9.87
CA ASN A 226 -14.63 22.96 -9.66
C ASN A 226 -16.06 22.56 -10.07
N TYR A 227 -17.02 23.48 -9.88
CA TYR A 227 -18.44 23.26 -10.24
C TYR A 227 -18.69 22.99 -11.74
N LEU A 228 -17.69 23.18 -12.61
CA LEU A 228 -17.75 22.89 -14.04
C LEU A 228 -17.10 21.54 -14.39
N GLY A 229 -16.54 20.83 -13.41
CA GLY A 229 -15.83 19.56 -13.60
C GLY A 229 -14.38 19.72 -14.07
N ASN A 230 -13.82 20.94 -14.03
CA ASN A 230 -12.42 21.15 -14.38
C ASN A 230 -11.52 20.80 -13.19
N PRO A 231 -10.39 20.09 -13.42
CA PRO A 231 -9.37 19.82 -12.41
C PRO A 231 -8.89 21.11 -11.71
N GLU A 232 -8.98 21.16 -10.38
CA GLU A 232 -8.60 22.32 -9.58
C GLU A 232 -7.35 22.02 -8.72
N SER A 233 -7.37 20.92 -7.97
CA SER A 233 -6.28 20.54 -7.06
C SER A 233 -6.28 19.04 -6.75
N CYS A 234 -5.24 18.55 -6.08
CA CYS A 234 -5.16 17.17 -5.61
C CYS A 234 -5.10 17.14 -4.08
N LEU A 235 -5.96 16.33 -3.46
CA LEU A 235 -6.00 16.16 -2.01
C LEU A 235 -5.20 14.90 -1.60
N PRO A 236 -4.25 15.03 -0.66
CA PRO A 236 -3.50 13.89 -0.16
C PRO A 236 -4.36 12.97 0.71
N PRO A 237 -4.04 11.66 0.81
CA PRO A 237 -4.70 10.75 1.75
C PRO A 237 -4.30 11.04 3.20
N ASP A 238 -5.13 10.65 4.17
CA ASP A 238 -4.93 10.95 5.61
C ASP A 238 -3.60 10.41 6.19
N ASN A 239 -3.03 9.37 5.57
CA ASN A 239 -1.76 8.78 5.98
C ASN A 239 -0.53 9.46 5.36
N TYR A 240 -0.73 10.39 4.42
CA TYR A 240 0.36 11.11 3.79
C TYR A 240 0.92 12.14 4.78
N SER A 241 2.21 11.99 5.07
CA SER A 241 2.92 12.81 6.05
C SER A 241 3.86 13.83 5.40
N GLY A 242 3.86 13.98 4.07
CA GLY A 242 4.79 14.88 3.38
C GLY A 242 4.33 16.34 3.34
N HIS A 243 5.15 17.21 2.71
CA HIS A 243 4.89 18.66 2.65
C HIS A 243 3.91 19.10 1.55
N CYS A 244 3.64 18.22 0.58
CA CYS A 244 2.73 18.52 -0.52
C CYS A 244 1.27 18.38 -0.09
N GLY A 245 0.37 19.12 -0.72
CA GLY A 245 -1.05 19.08 -0.35
C GLY A 245 -1.92 19.74 -1.39
N GLU A 246 -3.11 20.19 -0.98
CA GLU A 246 -4.08 20.85 -1.86
C GLU A 246 -3.49 22.07 -2.59
N GLN A 247 -2.63 22.83 -1.91
CA GLN A 247 -1.97 24.01 -2.46
C GLN A 247 -0.88 23.68 -3.48
N THR A 248 -0.44 22.42 -3.59
CA THR A 248 0.61 22.02 -4.52
C THR A 248 0.03 21.97 -5.94
N LYS A 249 0.66 22.70 -6.85
CA LYS A 249 0.17 22.83 -8.24
C LYS A 249 0.52 21.59 -9.06
N PHE A 250 -0.29 20.54 -8.91
CA PHE A 250 -0.18 19.31 -9.71
C PHE A 250 -0.90 19.40 -11.05
N ILE A 251 -1.89 20.29 -11.18
CA ILE A 251 -2.68 20.38 -12.41
C ILE A 251 -1.89 21.06 -13.52
N GLY A 252 -1.80 20.41 -14.68
CA GLY A 252 -1.19 20.95 -15.90
C GLY A 252 0.34 20.93 -15.92
N ILE A 253 0.98 20.08 -15.10
CA ILE A 253 2.44 19.90 -15.09
C ILE A 253 2.90 18.89 -16.14
N ASP A 254 4.12 19.07 -16.66
CA ASP A 254 4.74 18.15 -17.62
C ASP A 254 5.45 16.96 -16.96
N GLU A 255 5.97 16.03 -17.77
CA GLU A 255 6.61 14.80 -17.31
C GLU A 255 7.85 15.04 -16.41
N ASN A 256 8.68 16.02 -16.73
CA ASN A 256 9.88 16.33 -15.94
C ASN A 256 9.50 16.89 -14.56
N LEU A 257 8.46 17.73 -14.54
CA LEU A 257 7.93 18.29 -13.31
C LEU A 257 7.17 17.24 -12.48
N LYS A 258 6.50 16.27 -13.13
CA LYS A 258 5.94 15.10 -12.44
C LYS A 258 7.06 14.31 -11.73
N GLU A 259 8.18 14.06 -12.41
CA GLU A 259 9.30 13.32 -11.81
C GLU A 259 9.92 14.07 -10.61
N SER A 260 10.14 15.38 -10.73
CA SER A 260 10.68 16.17 -9.60
C SER A 260 9.72 16.22 -8.42
N MET A 261 8.43 16.42 -8.68
CA MET A 261 7.39 16.44 -7.64
C MET A 261 7.27 15.08 -6.97
N GLU A 262 7.43 13.98 -7.70
CA GLU A 262 7.43 12.66 -7.11
C GLU A 262 8.52 12.47 -6.07
N TYR A 263 9.72 12.90 -6.44
CA TYR A 263 10.90 12.81 -5.59
C TYR A 263 10.79 13.73 -4.37
N GLU A 264 10.41 14.99 -4.57
CA GLU A 264 10.34 16.01 -3.53
C GLU A 264 9.18 15.78 -2.56
N CYS A 265 8.01 15.39 -3.07
CA CYS A 265 6.83 15.10 -2.27
C CYS A 265 6.86 13.67 -1.70
N GLY A 266 7.71 12.79 -2.22
CA GLY A 266 7.71 11.37 -1.85
C GLY A 266 6.42 10.64 -2.23
N ILE A 267 5.78 11.06 -3.32
CA ILE A 267 4.53 10.49 -3.86
C ILE A 267 4.85 9.47 -4.95
N LYS A 268 3.85 8.93 -5.65
CA LYS A 268 4.02 8.11 -6.85
C LYS A 268 2.99 8.48 -7.89
N TRP A 269 3.32 8.42 -9.17
CA TRP A 269 2.36 8.58 -10.28
C TRP A 269 1.88 7.21 -10.79
N SER A 270 0.65 7.18 -11.33
CA SER A 270 0.10 6.00 -12.02
C SER A 270 0.98 5.60 -13.22
N CYS A 271 1.10 4.29 -13.46
CA CYS A 271 1.82 3.75 -14.62
C CYS A 271 0.85 3.47 -15.77
N VAL A 272 1.27 3.71 -17.01
CA VAL A 272 0.48 3.38 -18.22
C VAL A 272 0.10 1.88 -18.28
N ASP A 273 1.00 1.01 -17.81
CA ASP A 273 0.83 -0.45 -17.89
C ASP A 273 -0.06 -1.04 -16.79
N GLU A 274 -0.34 -0.29 -15.72
CA GLU A 274 -1.24 -0.73 -14.64
C GLU A 274 -2.72 -0.65 -15.07
N HIS A 275 -3.05 0.18 -16.06
CA HIS A 275 -4.38 0.23 -16.69
C HIS A 275 -4.59 -0.91 -17.70
N SER A 276 -4.47 -2.16 -17.23
CA SER A 276 -4.82 -3.33 -18.03
C SER A 276 -6.33 -3.55 -18.19
N THR A 277 -7.16 -2.78 -17.48
CA THR A 277 -8.59 -2.64 -17.71
C THR A 277 -8.88 -1.28 -18.34
N PHE A 278 -9.20 -1.27 -19.63
CA PHE A 278 -9.65 -0.06 -20.30
C PHE A 278 -11.08 0.22 -19.85
N ILE A 279 -11.26 1.22 -18.96
CA ILE A 279 -12.58 1.68 -18.54
C ILE A 279 -13.17 2.51 -19.68
N ASN A 280 -14.30 2.04 -20.23
CA ASN A 280 -14.96 2.64 -21.37
C ASN A 280 -15.91 3.76 -20.93
N TYR A 281 -15.36 4.98 -20.83
CA TYR A 281 -16.15 6.18 -20.55
C TYR A 281 -16.91 6.72 -21.77
N GLU A 282 -16.86 6.06 -22.94
CA GLU A 282 -17.72 6.38 -24.09
C GLU A 282 -19.17 5.93 -23.88
N GLU A 283 -19.39 5.00 -22.93
CA GLU A 283 -20.74 4.57 -22.58
C GLU A 283 -21.57 5.72 -22.01
N PHE A 284 -22.90 5.63 -22.12
CA PHE A 284 -23.78 6.72 -21.69
C PHE A 284 -24.06 6.68 -20.17
N CYS A 285 -24.11 5.48 -19.58
CA CYS A 285 -24.39 5.28 -18.16
C CYS A 285 -23.28 4.46 -17.49
N PRO A 286 -23.08 4.63 -16.17
CA PRO A 286 -22.25 3.73 -15.37
C PRO A 286 -22.73 2.27 -15.49
N GLU A 287 -21.83 1.32 -15.19
CA GLU A 287 -22.11 -0.10 -15.21
C GLU A 287 -23.28 -0.44 -14.26
N ASN A 288 -24.21 -1.27 -14.74
CA ASN A 288 -25.44 -1.64 -14.04
C ASN A 288 -26.47 -0.50 -13.81
N TRP A 289 -26.26 0.70 -14.38
CA TRP A 289 -27.28 1.76 -14.36
C TRP A 289 -28.21 1.67 -15.58
N THR A 290 -29.51 1.86 -15.35
CA THR A 290 -30.52 1.76 -16.41
C THR A 290 -30.75 3.10 -17.09
N LYS A 291 -30.65 3.15 -18.42
CA LYS A 291 -30.96 4.36 -19.21
C LYS A 291 -32.47 4.54 -19.34
N ASN A 292 -32.97 5.71 -18.90
CA ASN A 292 -34.34 6.15 -19.07
C ASN A 292 -34.37 7.58 -19.63
N GLY A 293 -34.47 7.69 -20.97
CA GLY A 293 -34.35 8.96 -21.68
C GLY A 293 -32.94 9.56 -21.53
N PRO A 294 -32.79 10.84 -21.11
CA PRO A 294 -31.48 11.44 -20.84
C PRO A 294 -30.91 11.07 -19.47
N HIS A 295 -31.64 10.31 -18.65
CA HIS A 295 -31.23 9.98 -17.29
C HIS A 295 -30.69 8.54 -17.22
N CYS A 296 -29.68 8.35 -16.38
CA CYS A 296 -29.21 7.06 -15.90
C CYS A 296 -29.74 6.87 -14.48
N ILE A 297 -30.35 5.71 -14.23
CA ILE A 297 -30.95 5.33 -12.94
C ILE A 297 -30.08 4.26 -12.30
N ALA A 298 -29.62 4.53 -11.08
CA ALA A 298 -28.80 3.63 -10.29
C ALA A 298 -29.59 2.38 -9.85
N PRO A 299 -28.93 1.23 -9.70
CA PRO A 299 -29.58 0.01 -9.22
C PRO A 299 -30.00 0.15 -7.74
N LEU A 300 -30.84 -0.78 -7.28
CA LEU A 300 -31.42 -0.72 -5.93
C LEU A 300 -30.36 -0.83 -4.82
N ASP A 301 -29.27 -1.52 -5.09
CA ASP A 301 -28.10 -1.78 -4.26
C ASP A 301 -27.01 -0.69 -4.36
N TYR A 302 -27.27 0.40 -5.08
CA TYR A 302 -26.40 1.57 -5.04
C TYR A 302 -26.56 2.32 -3.71
N PHE A 303 -25.51 2.28 -2.88
CA PHE A 303 -25.39 2.95 -1.59
C PHE A 303 -24.37 4.10 -1.58
N GLY A 304 -23.86 4.48 -2.76
CA GLY A 304 -22.89 5.58 -2.89
C GLY A 304 -23.48 6.95 -2.51
N PRO A 305 -22.62 7.97 -2.34
CA PRO A 305 -23.01 9.28 -1.80
C PRO A 305 -23.85 10.14 -2.76
N CYS A 306 -23.99 9.74 -4.03
CA CYS A 306 -24.65 10.52 -5.06
C CYS A 306 -26.12 10.13 -5.30
N SER A 307 -26.82 10.93 -6.11
CA SER A 307 -28.24 10.69 -6.43
C SER A 307 -28.44 9.45 -7.31
N LYS A 308 -29.49 8.67 -7.03
CA LYS A 308 -29.88 7.48 -7.83
C LYS A 308 -30.37 7.78 -9.26
N LYS A 309 -30.36 9.04 -9.68
CA LYS A 309 -30.78 9.50 -11.00
C LYS A 309 -29.88 10.65 -11.44
N LYS A 310 -29.18 10.51 -12.57
CA LYS A 310 -28.22 11.49 -13.08
C LYS A 310 -28.28 11.62 -14.60
N ILE A 311 -27.91 12.78 -15.13
CA ILE A 311 -27.74 13.02 -16.58
C ILE A 311 -26.24 13.13 -16.85
N PHE A 312 -25.75 12.39 -17.85
CA PHE A 312 -24.34 12.39 -18.29
C PHE A 312 -24.17 12.96 -19.71
N GLU A 313 -25.23 13.53 -20.28
CA GLU A 313 -25.17 14.19 -21.57
C GLU A 313 -24.23 15.40 -21.52
N GLY A 314 -23.25 15.44 -22.43
CA GLY A 314 -22.21 16.48 -22.47
C GLY A 314 -21.02 16.27 -21.54
N PHE A 315 -20.97 15.16 -20.78
CA PHE A 315 -19.83 14.86 -19.90
C PHE A 315 -18.69 14.24 -20.70
N THR A 316 -17.46 14.75 -20.52
CA THR A 316 -16.24 14.16 -21.06
C THR A 316 -15.84 12.91 -20.28
N SER A 317 -14.91 12.11 -20.82
CA SER A 317 -14.35 10.93 -20.16
C SER A 317 -13.82 11.25 -18.76
N ASP A 318 -13.13 12.38 -18.63
CA ASP A 318 -12.50 12.81 -17.37
C ASP A 318 -13.55 13.16 -16.32
N ILE A 319 -14.66 13.78 -16.74
CA ILE A 319 -15.79 14.12 -15.84
C ILE A 319 -16.52 12.84 -15.40
N LYS A 320 -16.68 11.87 -16.30
CA LYS A 320 -17.27 10.57 -15.96
C LYS A 320 -16.38 9.78 -14.98
N LYS A 321 -15.05 9.86 -15.13
CA LYS A 321 -14.08 9.30 -14.19
C LYS A 321 -14.18 9.95 -12.81
N ALA A 322 -14.18 11.28 -12.74
CA ALA A 322 -14.33 12.00 -11.47
C ALA A 322 -15.65 11.64 -10.76
N TYR A 323 -16.75 11.56 -11.51
CA TYR A 323 -18.04 11.11 -10.96
C TYR A 323 -17.97 9.66 -10.46
N ALA A 324 -17.26 8.78 -11.15
CA ALA A 324 -17.08 7.38 -10.75
C ALA A 324 -16.43 7.26 -9.37
N GLU A 325 -15.36 8.03 -9.15
CA GLU A 325 -14.59 8.07 -7.91
C GLU A 325 -15.36 8.75 -6.78
N GLU A 326 -16.05 9.87 -7.06
CA GLU A 326 -16.82 10.61 -6.05
C GLU A 326 -18.07 9.83 -5.60
N CYS A 327 -18.70 9.13 -6.54
CA CYS A 327 -20.00 8.51 -6.32
C CYS A 327 -19.92 6.99 -6.09
N ASP A 328 -18.73 6.39 -6.01
CA ASP A 328 -18.55 4.93 -6.00
C ASP A 328 -19.38 4.23 -7.10
N SER A 329 -19.35 4.78 -8.32
CA SER A 329 -20.08 4.23 -9.46
C SER A 329 -19.11 3.72 -10.52
N GLU A 330 -19.15 2.43 -10.81
CA GLU A 330 -18.25 1.79 -11.78
C GLU A 330 -18.70 2.06 -13.22
N TRP A 331 -17.75 2.16 -14.15
CA TRP A 331 -18.04 2.29 -15.59
C TRP A 331 -17.58 1.01 -16.32
N PRO A 332 -18.26 0.63 -17.42
CA PRO A 332 -17.97 -0.63 -18.10
C PRO A 332 -16.49 -0.73 -18.49
N SER A 333 -15.82 -1.82 -18.14
CA SER A 333 -14.41 -2.03 -18.49
C SER A 333 -14.23 -3.17 -19.50
N SER A 334 -13.23 -3.04 -20.37
CA SER A 334 -12.86 -4.08 -21.33
C SER A 334 -11.43 -4.58 -21.07
N SER A 335 -11.26 -5.90 -21.06
CA SER A 335 -9.95 -6.56 -21.02
C SER A 335 -9.37 -6.64 -22.45
N LYS A 336 -8.45 -5.71 -22.76
CA LYS A 336 -7.57 -5.54 -23.95
C LYS A 336 -7.94 -6.20 -25.30
N LEU A 337 -8.01 -5.31 -26.32
CA LEU A 337 -7.42 -5.40 -27.67
C LEU A 337 -7.42 -6.77 -28.36
N ALA A 338 -8.40 -7.02 -29.24
CA ALA A 338 -8.17 -7.90 -30.37
C ALA A 338 -7.20 -7.22 -31.35
N PRO A 339 -6.09 -7.89 -31.76
CA PRO A 339 -5.17 -7.33 -32.72
C PRO A 339 -5.86 -7.14 -34.08
N ASN A 340 -5.60 -6.00 -34.71
CA ASN A 340 -5.97 -5.70 -36.09
C ASN A 340 -5.39 -6.77 -37.03
N THR A 341 -6.16 -7.82 -37.30
CA THR A 341 -6.06 -8.59 -38.53
C THR A 341 -7.33 -8.33 -39.30
N PHE A 342 -7.25 -7.51 -40.34
CA PHE A 342 -8.21 -7.56 -41.44
C PHE A 342 -8.07 -8.92 -42.13
N PRO A 343 -9.15 -9.69 -42.31
CA PRO A 343 -9.27 -10.58 -43.45
C PRO A 343 -10.14 -9.91 -44.50
N ARG A 344 -9.68 -10.05 -45.74
CA ARG A 344 -10.32 -9.62 -46.98
C ARG A 344 -11.81 -9.98 -47.05
N ILE A 345 -12.55 -9.10 -47.71
CA ILE A 345 -13.88 -9.29 -48.31
C ILE A 345 -14.05 -10.73 -48.82
N GLN A 346 -15.08 -11.44 -48.34
CA GLN A 346 -15.84 -12.41 -49.14
C GLN A 346 -17.20 -12.76 -48.49
N THR A 347 -18.26 -12.27 -49.14
CA THR A 347 -19.61 -12.85 -49.26
C THR A 347 -20.47 -13.06 -47.99
N LEU A 348 -21.43 -12.15 -47.78
CA LEU A 348 -22.65 -12.34 -46.99
C LEU A 348 -23.46 -13.54 -47.52
N ARG A 349 -23.55 -14.63 -46.74
CA ARG A 349 -24.67 -15.58 -46.82
C ARG A 349 -25.74 -15.16 -45.82
N LYS A 350 -26.87 -14.68 -46.33
CA LYS A 350 -28.12 -14.47 -45.57
C LYS A 350 -28.52 -15.77 -44.87
N ARG A 351 -28.68 -15.74 -43.54
CA ARG A 351 -29.60 -16.62 -42.83
C ARG A 351 -30.58 -15.75 -42.04
N LYS A 352 -31.86 -15.87 -42.39
CA LYS A 352 -33.00 -15.27 -41.70
C LYS A 352 -33.12 -15.93 -40.33
N TYR A 353 -33.19 -15.13 -39.27
CA TYR A 353 -33.76 -15.56 -38.00
C TYR A 353 -35.00 -14.72 -37.75
N ASN A 354 -36.12 -15.38 -37.43
CA ASN A 354 -37.39 -14.74 -37.11
C ASN A 354 -37.40 -14.36 -35.62
N PHE A 355 -37.86 -13.14 -35.30
CA PHE A 355 -38.06 -12.69 -33.93
C PHE A 355 -39.53 -12.88 -33.51
N GLY A 356 -39.75 -13.40 -32.30
CA GLY A 356 -41.07 -13.57 -31.68
C GLY A 356 -40.94 -13.82 -30.17
N ALA A 357 -42.00 -13.59 -29.41
CA ALA A 357 -41.99 -13.78 -27.96
C ALA A 357 -41.78 -15.25 -27.59
N VAL A 358 -40.86 -15.50 -26.66
CA VAL A 358 -40.47 -16.85 -26.21
C VAL A 358 -41.11 -17.11 -24.86
N GLU A 359 -41.72 -18.28 -24.71
CA GLU A 359 -42.36 -18.65 -23.45
C GLU A 359 -41.30 -19.01 -22.38
N PRO A 360 -41.38 -18.50 -21.13
CA PRO A 360 -40.23 -18.50 -20.22
C PRO A 360 -39.82 -19.86 -19.63
N ILE A 361 -40.59 -20.93 -19.82
CA ILE A 361 -40.34 -22.23 -19.17
C ILE A 361 -39.87 -23.30 -20.15
N THR A 362 -40.31 -23.26 -21.42
CA THR A 362 -39.97 -24.28 -22.43
C THR A 362 -39.07 -23.75 -23.55
N GLY A 363 -38.91 -22.43 -23.69
CA GLY A 363 -38.02 -21.84 -24.69
C GLY A 363 -38.54 -21.92 -26.14
N GLN A 364 -39.80 -22.29 -26.37
CA GLN A 364 -40.41 -22.28 -27.70
C GLN A 364 -40.97 -20.89 -28.04
N ILE A 365 -40.81 -20.46 -29.30
CA ILE A 365 -41.42 -19.23 -29.84
C ILE A 365 -42.91 -19.49 -30.05
N VAL A 366 -43.76 -18.85 -29.26
CA VAL A 366 -45.21 -18.96 -29.42
C VAL A 366 -45.65 -17.91 -30.43
N SER A 367 -45.64 -18.27 -31.71
CA SER A 367 -46.41 -17.54 -32.71
C SER A 367 -47.78 -18.19 -32.81
N SER A 368 -48.84 -17.49 -32.41
CA SER A 368 -50.20 -17.84 -32.85
C SER A 368 -50.77 -16.75 -33.75
N PRO A 369 -51.53 -17.12 -34.79
CA PRO A 369 -51.80 -16.26 -35.94
C PRO A 369 -53.17 -15.57 -35.83
N VAL A 370 -53.46 -14.78 -36.87
CA VAL A 370 -54.79 -14.26 -37.30
C VAL A 370 -55.12 -12.91 -36.65
N ILE A 371 -55.27 -11.81 -37.39
CA ILE A 371 -55.83 -11.61 -38.75
C ILE A 371 -54.88 -10.82 -39.64
#